data_AF-A0A7S2HLV8-F1
#
_entry.id   AF-A0A7S2HLV8-F1
#
_cell.length_a   1.000
_cell.length_b   1.000
_cell.length_c   1.000
_cell.angle_alpha   90.00
_cell.angle_beta   90.00
_cell.angle_gamma   90.00
#
_symmetry.space_group_name_H-M   'P 1'
#
loop_
_entity.id
_entity.type
_entity.pdbx_description
1 polymer ?
#
loop_
_entity_poly.entity_id
_entity_poly.type
_entity_poly.pdbx_seq_one_letter_code
_entity_poly.pdbx_strand_id
1 'polypeptide(L)'
;RLRGFATAHIWACPPLKGDDYIFYAKPEDQKTPKDGRLRQWYIDMLVECQKRDIVGKVTNMYDLYFANERLDATAVPYHEGDYFPGEAENIIKDIEEGGSKKGSSSSKKSKKKRNSSSGSGNKSKSKNKGRSGTRSGSTDDEEKMEVVEPSYKEGGRDQVMVKLGDTIQPMKESFIVAFLNWKGAKEEDLVVPKEIAEYRAKAKKESGESEKNPSEEASSSRTKSRKRDANGNPRTASFDSSSIKDLV
;
A
#
# COMPACT_ATOMS: atom_id res chain seq x y z
N ARG A 1 -8.00 -13.62 -11.28
CA ARG A 1 -8.38 -13.64 -12.71
C ARG A 1 -9.45 -14.68 -13.07
N LEU A 2 -9.22 -16.01 -12.95
CA LEU A 2 -10.20 -17.02 -13.40
C LEU A 2 -11.56 -16.97 -12.67
N ARG A 3 -11.55 -16.50 -11.41
CA ARG A 3 -12.77 -16.27 -10.60
C ARG A 3 -13.43 -14.91 -10.83
N GLY A 4 -12.96 -14.11 -11.80
CA GLY A 4 -13.53 -12.79 -12.12
C GLY A 4 -12.93 -11.59 -11.37
N PHE A 5 -11.95 -11.79 -10.49
CA PHE A 5 -11.23 -10.66 -9.87
C PHE A 5 -10.48 -9.83 -10.91
N ALA A 6 -10.72 -8.51 -10.89
CA ALA A 6 -10.22 -7.54 -11.86
C ALA A 6 -8.85 -6.96 -11.49
N THR A 7 -8.60 -6.69 -10.21
CA THR A 7 -7.35 -6.09 -9.73
C THR A 7 -6.78 -6.87 -8.55
N ALA A 8 -5.48 -6.72 -8.33
CA ALA A 8 -4.79 -7.12 -7.12
C ALA A 8 -4.07 -5.89 -6.54
N HIS A 9 -4.17 -5.71 -5.22
CA HIS A 9 -3.52 -4.64 -4.48
C HIS A 9 -2.44 -5.26 -3.59
N ILE A 10 -1.24 -4.69 -3.64
CA ILE A 10 -0.09 -5.16 -2.87
C ILE A 10 0.50 -3.98 -2.11
N TRP A 11 0.52 -4.08 -0.78
CA TRP A 11 1.29 -3.20 0.07
C TRP A 11 2.65 -3.83 0.37
N ALA A 12 3.71 -3.30 -0.25
CA ALA A 12 5.08 -3.75 -0.07
C ALA A 12 5.69 -3.16 1.21
N CYS A 13 5.27 -3.70 2.35
CA CYS A 13 5.78 -3.36 3.68
C CYS A 13 6.62 -4.54 4.22
N PRO A 14 7.92 -4.36 4.50
CA PRO A 14 8.68 -5.34 5.27
C PRO A 14 8.37 -5.23 6.77
N PRO A 15 8.49 -6.32 7.54
CA PRO A 15 8.24 -6.28 8.98
C PRO A 15 9.28 -5.42 9.68
N LEU A 16 8.88 -4.78 10.78
CA LEU A 16 9.79 -4.02 11.62
C LEU A 16 10.80 -4.95 12.30
N LYS A 17 11.89 -4.36 12.81
CA LYS A 17 12.94 -5.13 13.48
C LYS A 17 12.39 -5.77 14.76
N GLY A 18 12.39 -7.09 14.80
CA GLY A 18 11.87 -7.87 15.93
C GLY A 18 10.46 -8.41 15.69
N ASP A 19 9.78 -7.98 14.63
CA ASP A 19 8.45 -8.45 14.28
C ASP A 19 8.51 -9.61 13.28
N ASP A 20 7.49 -10.46 13.36
CA ASP A 20 7.25 -11.60 12.48
C ASP A 20 5.80 -11.54 11.98
N TYR A 21 5.59 -11.63 10.67
CA TYR A 21 4.23 -11.56 10.09
C TYR A 21 3.40 -12.82 10.33
N ILE A 22 3.99 -14.00 10.13
CA ILE A 22 3.26 -15.28 10.17
C ILE A 22 4.01 -16.29 11.03
N PHE A 23 5.27 -16.56 10.69
CA PHE A 23 6.06 -17.58 11.39
C PHE A 23 6.88 -16.96 12.51
N TYR A 24 6.56 -17.36 13.74
CA TYR A 24 7.30 -16.96 14.93
C TYR A 24 8.75 -17.47 14.88
N ALA A 25 9.70 -16.60 15.25
CA ALA A 25 11.12 -16.91 15.42
C ALA A 25 11.81 -17.37 14.13
N LYS A 26 11.95 -16.45 13.16
CA LYS A 26 12.73 -16.69 11.94
C LYS A 26 14.21 -17.04 12.23
N PRO A 27 14.88 -17.82 11.36
CA PRO A 27 16.31 -18.11 11.48
C PRO A 27 17.16 -16.83 11.61
N GLU A 28 18.18 -16.85 12.46
CA GLU A 28 19.03 -15.67 12.76
C GLU A 28 19.79 -15.15 11.54
N ASP A 29 20.12 -16.02 10.59
CA ASP A 29 20.81 -15.68 9.33
C ASP A 29 19.86 -15.18 8.24
N GLN A 30 18.54 -15.32 8.44
CA GLN A 30 17.53 -14.82 7.50
C GLN A 30 17.39 -13.30 7.60
N LYS A 31 17.87 -12.61 6.56
CA LYS A 31 17.77 -11.15 6.47
C LYS A 31 16.39 -10.71 5.97
N THR A 32 15.76 -9.80 6.71
CA THR A 32 14.57 -9.08 6.21
C THR A 32 14.99 -8.12 5.08
N PRO A 33 14.33 -8.17 3.90
CA PRO A 33 14.61 -7.22 2.82
C PRO A 33 14.22 -5.81 3.25
N LYS A 34 15.03 -4.81 2.86
CA LYS A 34 14.67 -3.40 2.97
C LYS A 34 13.57 -3.06 1.96
N ASP A 35 12.87 -1.94 2.17
CA ASP A 35 11.71 -1.51 1.37
C ASP A 35 11.99 -1.57 -0.14
N GLY A 36 13.10 -0.96 -0.60
CA GLY A 36 13.46 -0.93 -2.02
C GLY A 36 13.69 -2.33 -2.61
N ARG A 37 14.28 -3.26 -1.83
CA ARG A 37 14.51 -4.62 -2.29
C ARG A 37 13.21 -5.42 -2.37
N LEU A 38 12.32 -5.25 -1.39
CA LEU A 38 11.03 -5.91 -1.37
C LEU A 38 10.13 -5.40 -2.51
N ARG A 39 10.10 -4.08 -2.73
CA ARG A 39 9.38 -3.48 -3.87
C ARG A 39 9.86 -4.05 -5.20
N GLN A 40 11.18 -4.05 -5.43
CA GLN A 40 11.72 -4.59 -6.68
C GLN A 40 11.36 -6.06 -6.87
N TRP A 41 11.38 -6.86 -5.80
CA TRP A 41 11.00 -8.27 -5.85
C TRP A 41 9.54 -8.45 -6.32
N TYR A 42 8.61 -7.64 -5.83
CA TYR A 42 7.22 -7.66 -6.30
C TYR A 42 7.09 -7.22 -7.76
N ILE A 43 7.83 -6.19 -8.18
CA ILE A 43 7.84 -5.73 -9.57
C ILE A 43 8.38 -6.82 -10.51
N ASP A 44 9.49 -7.46 -10.14
CA ASP A 44 10.07 -8.57 -10.92
C ASP A 44 9.07 -9.72 -11.08
N MET A 45 8.36 -10.06 -9.99
CA MET A 45 7.29 -11.08 -10.01
C MET A 45 6.14 -10.67 -10.94
N LEU A 46 5.70 -9.41 -10.89
CA LEU A 46 4.63 -8.90 -11.75
C LEU A 46 5.05 -8.84 -13.22
N VAL A 47 6.32 -8.51 -13.53
CA VAL A 47 6.88 -8.56 -14.88
C VAL A 47 6.80 -9.98 -15.44
N GLU A 48 7.13 -10.99 -14.64
CA GLU A 48 6.97 -12.40 -15.05
C GLU A 48 5.50 -12.78 -15.25
N CYS A 49 4.58 -12.27 -14.42
CA CYS A 49 3.15 -12.44 -14.63
C CYS A 49 2.66 -11.75 -15.92
N GLN A 50 3.20 -10.59 -16.27
CA GLN A 50 2.91 -9.93 -17.54
C GLN A 50 3.46 -10.76 -18.70
N LYS A 51 4.67 -11.30 -18.65
CA LYS A 51 5.17 -12.19 -19.74
C LYS A 51 4.26 -13.39 -19.99
N ARG A 52 3.62 -13.93 -18.95
CA ARG A 52 2.70 -15.08 -18.98
C ARG A 52 1.24 -14.71 -19.26
N ASP A 53 0.96 -13.47 -19.62
CA ASP A 53 -0.40 -12.96 -19.91
C ASP A 53 -1.41 -13.11 -18.75
N ILE A 54 -0.92 -13.09 -17.51
CA ILE A 54 -1.73 -13.15 -16.29
C ILE A 54 -2.14 -11.75 -15.83
N VAL A 55 -1.22 -10.79 -15.99
CA VAL A 55 -1.34 -9.39 -15.58
C VAL A 55 -1.18 -8.50 -16.80
N GLY A 56 -1.98 -7.44 -16.87
CA GLY A 56 -1.89 -6.35 -17.84
C GLY A 56 -1.14 -5.17 -17.26
N LYS A 57 -1.84 -4.03 -17.13
CA LYS A 57 -1.32 -2.79 -16.57
C LYS A 57 -0.90 -2.96 -15.11
N VAL A 58 0.25 -2.42 -14.75
CA VAL A 58 0.72 -2.28 -13.37
C VAL A 58 0.90 -0.80 -13.09
N THR A 59 0.37 -0.35 -11.97
CA THR A 59 0.40 1.04 -11.51
C THR A 59 0.48 1.07 -9.97
N ASN A 60 0.21 2.22 -9.36
CA ASN A 60 0.15 2.37 -7.92
C ASN A 60 -1.16 3.05 -7.48
N MET A 61 -1.46 2.98 -6.19
CA MET A 61 -2.67 3.57 -5.61
C MET A 61 -2.70 5.11 -5.79
N TYR A 62 -1.53 5.76 -5.75
CA TYR A 62 -1.42 7.21 -5.92
C TYR A 62 -1.88 7.66 -7.29
N ASP A 63 -1.29 7.13 -8.35
CA ASP A 63 -1.60 7.55 -9.72
C ASP A 63 -3.04 7.16 -10.10
N LEU A 64 -3.60 6.09 -9.52
CA LEU A 64 -4.96 5.62 -9.81
C LEU A 64 -6.05 6.40 -9.08
N TYR A 65 -5.83 6.75 -7.81
CA TYR A 65 -6.85 7.35 -6.94
C TYR A 65 -6.46 8.76 -6.49
N PHE A 66 -5.31 8.90 -5.81
CA PHE A 66 -4.94 10.12 -5.10
C PHE A 66 -4.50 11.28 -6.00
N ALA A 67 -3.99 10.99 -7.20
CA ALA A 67 -3.66 12.00 -8.20
C ALA A 67 -4.90 12.56 -8.92
N ASN A 68 -6.04 11.85 -8.85
CA ASN A 68 -7.27 12.27 -9.53
C ASN A 68 -8.06 13.24 -8.66
N GLU A 69 -8.11 14.50 -9.06
CA GLU A 69 -8.82 15.57 -8.34
C GLU A 69 -10.33 15.37 -8.27
N ARG A 70 -10.91 14.53 -9.14
CA ARG A 70 -12.34 14.25 -9.18
C ARG A 70 -12.78 13.19 -8.19
N LEU A 71 -11.84 12.44 -7.61
CA LEU A 71 -12.13 11.39 -6.64
C LEU A 71 -12.03 11.94 -5.22
N ASP A 72 -12.91 11.42 -4.36
CA ASP A 72 -12.87 11.64 -2.92
C ASP A 72 -12.34 10.39 -2.20
N ALA A 73 -12.22 10.46 -0.88
CA ALA A 73 -11.71 9.36 -0.07
C ALA A 73 -12.59 8.10 -0.15
N THR A 74 -13.86 8.21 -0.54
CA THR A 74 -14.77 7.05 -0.66
C THR A 74 -14.46 6.16 -1.86
N ALA A 75 -13.75 6.69 -2.86
CA ALA A 75 -13.32 5.94 -4.03
C ALA A 75 -12.12 5.01 -3.75
N VAL A 76 -11.38 5.24 -2.66
CA VAL A 76 -10.20 4.44 -2.30
C VAL A 76 -10.66 3.08 -1.76
N PRO A 77 -10.17 1.95 -2.31
CA PRO A 77 -10.48 0.62 -1.79
C PRO A 77 -10.18 0.47 -0.29
N TYR A 78 -11.18 0.03 0.46
CA TYR A 78 -11.03 -0.27 1.89
C TYR A 78 -10.65 -1.74 2.09
N HIS A 79 -9.49 -1.98 2.68
CA HIS A 79 -8.99 -3.31 3.03
C HIS A 79 -8.60 -3.36 4.51
N GLU A 80 -9.02 -4.42 5.20
CA GLU A 80 -8.74 -4.59 6.63
C GLU A 80 -7.24 -4.80 6.86
N GLY A 81 -6.67 -4.03 7.79
CA GLY A 81 -5.23 -4.06 8.10
C GLY A 81 -4.34 -3.34 7.08
N ASP A 82 -4.91 -2.64 6.10
CA ASP A 82 -4.15 -1.80 5.16
C ASP A 82 -3.79 -0.45 5.78
N TYR A 83 -2.88 0.28 5.13
CA TYR A 83 -2.38 1.58 5.58
C TYR A 83 -3.46 2.68 5.57
N PHE A 84 -4.28 2.72 4.50
CA PHE A 84 -5.14 3.87 4.22
C PHE A 84 -6.23 4.13 5.26
N PRO A 85 -6.97 3.11 5.78
CA PRO A 85 -7.99 3.36 6.80
C PRO A 85 -7.45 4.03 8.06
N GLY A 86 -6.34 3.52 8.60
CA GLY A 86 -5.73 4.07 9.81
C GLY A 86 -5.22 5.50 9.61
N GLU A 87 -4.61 5.76 8.45
CA GLU A 87 -4.14 7.11 8.12
C GLU A 87 -5.30 8.09 7.90
N ALA A 88 -6.38 7.65 7.26
CA ALA A 88 -7.58 8.46 7.08
C ALA A 88 -8.20 8.85 8.44
N GLU A 89 -8.28 7.92 9.39
CA GLU A 89 -8.76 8.20 10.75
C GLU A 89 -7.88 9.23 11.48
N ASN A 90 -6.56 9.12 11.36
CA ASN A 90 -5.63 10.09 11.96
C ASN A 90 -5.84 11.48 11.36
N ILE A 91 -5.97 11.57 10.04
CA ILE A 91 -6.21 12.81 9.31
C ILE A 91 -7.55 13.45 9.72
N ILE A 92 -8.62 12.66 9.84
CA ILE A 92 -9.94 13.15 10.26
C ILE A 92 -9.84 13.76 11.67
N LYS A 93 -9.20 13.06 12.62
CA LYS A 93 -8.98 13.56 13.99
C LYS A 93 -8.20 14.88 13.97
N ASP A 94 -7.12 14.95 13.19
CA ASP A 94 -6.32 16.17 13.07
C ASP A 94 -7.10 17.35 12.49
N ILE A 95 -8.02 17.12 11.54
CA ILE A 95 -8.90 18.14 10.99
C ILE A 95 -9.90 18.62 12.06
N GLU A 96 -10.53 17.71 12.78
CA GLU A 96 -11.51 18.03 13.83
C GLU A 96 -10.88 18.79 15.00
N GLU A 97 -9.70 18.36 15.45
CA GLU A 97 -8.95 19.02 16.53
C GLU A 97 -8.30 20.34 16.09
N GLY A 98 -7.82 20.41 14.84
CA GLY A 98 -7.26 21.62 14.24
C GLY A 98 -8.31 22.71 14.02
N GLY A 99 -9.54 22.33 13.63
CA GLY A 99 -10.69 23.23 13.56
C GLY A 99 -11.17 23.72 14.93
N SER A 100 -10.99 22.90 15.98
CA SER A 100 -11.43 23.21 17.35
C SER A 100 -10.52 24.19 18.12
N LYS A 101 -9.26 24.39 17.69
CA LYS A 101 -8.32 25.30 18.36
C LYS A 101 -8.49 26.79 18.04
N LYS A 102 -9.38 27.15 17.11
CA LYS A 102 -9.70 28.55 16.76
C LYS A 102 -10.99 29.10 17.43
N GLY A 103 -11.51 28.42 18.46
CA GLY A 103 -12.78 28.79 19.13
C GLY A 103 -12.76 28.90 20.66
N SER A 104 -11.60 28.96 21.34
CA SER A 104 -11.56 29.14 22.80
C SER A 104 -10.42 30.04 23.25
N SER A 105 -10.65 31.35 23.22
CA SER A 105 -9.97 32.28 24.11
C SER A 105 -10.68 32.25 25.47
N SER A 106 -10.15 31.50 26.43
CA SER A 106 -10.40 31.82 27.85
C SER A 106 -9.22 31.46 28.76
N SER A 107 -8.62 32.54 29.25
CA SER A 107 -7.66 32.66 30.35
C SER A 107 -7.77 31.57 31.44
N LYS A 108 -6.68 30.83 31.68
CA LYS A 108 -6.46 30.12 32.96
C LYS A 108 -4.97 30.07 33.35
N LYS A 109 -4.51 31.21 33.85
CA LYS A 109 -3.79 31.38 35.13
C LYS A 109 -2.91 30.20 35.58
N SER A 110 -1.62 30.28 35.27
CA SER A 110 -0.56 29.49 35.89
C SER A 110 -0.49 29.74 37.40
N LYS A 111 -0.55 28.68 38.20
CA LYS A 111 -0.32 28.68 39.66
C LYS A 111 0.73 27.63 40.01
N LYS A 112 1.68 28.05 40.85
CA LYS A 112 2.68 27.28 41.65
C LYS A 112 3.88 26.71 40.87
N LYS A 113 5.12 26.79 41.34
CA LYS A 113 5.59 26.64 42.74
C LYS A 113 6.69 27.64 43.14
N ARG A 114 6.58 28.14 44.39
CA ARG A 114 7.66 28.69 45.21
C ARG A 114 8.50 27.50 45.71
N ASN A 115 9.82 27.57 45.63
CA ASN A 115 10.70 26.77 46.46
C ASN A 115 11.70 27.71 47.14
N SER A 116 11.58 27.77 48.46
CA SER A 116 12.52 28.38 49.40
C SER A 116 13.44 27.30 49.93
N SER A 117 14.75 27.44 49.74
CA SER A 117 15.74 26.83 50.63
C SER A 117 17.04 27.64 50.60
N SER A 118 17.36 28.13 51.78
CA SER A 118 18.62 28.68 52.29
C SER A 118 19.85 27.81 52.03
N GLY A 119 21.03 28.42 51.91
CA GLY A 119 22.30 27.73 52.13
C GLY A 119 23.53 28.41 51.51
N SER A 120 24.49 28.75 52.36
CA SER A 120 25.68 29.60 52.17
C SER A 120 26.86 28.98 51.39
N GLY A 121 27.70 29.85 50.79
CA GLY A 121 29.15 29.69 50.49
C GLY A 121 29.52 28.77 49.31
N ASN A 122 30.47 29.04 48.41
CA ASN A 122 31.65 29.88 48.45
C ASN A 122 32.10 30.24 47.00
N LYS A 123 33.01 31.20 46.86
CA LYS A 123 33.34 31.95 45.61
C LYS A 123 34.73 31.56 45.08
N SER A 124 34.88 31.19 43.80
CA SER A 124 36.12 31.43 43.03
C SER A 124 35.90 31.45 41.51
N LYS A 125 36.53 32.45 40.87
CA LYS A 125 36.40 32.91 39.48
C LYS A 125 37.07 31.99 38.45
N SER A 126 36.49 31.93 37.23
CA SER A 126 37.24 32.14 35.98
C SER A 126 36.29 32.46 34.81
N LYS A 127 36.81 33.28 33.89
CA LYS A 127 36.15 34.02 32.82
C LYS A 127 35.89 33.15 31.57
N ASN A 128 34.78 33.39 30.87
CA ASN A 128 34.88 33.65 29.42
C ASN A 128 33.82 34.64 28.92
N LYS A 129 34.24 35.51 28.01
CA LYS A 129 33.51 36.64 27.39
C LYS A 129 32.83 36.20 26.09
N GLY A 130 31.67 36.79 25.80
CA GLY A 130 31.03 36.87 24.48
C GLY A 130 29.54 37.25 24.64
N ARG A 131 29.19 38.53 24.88
CA ARG A 131 28.67 39.51 23.88
C ARG A 131 27.63 38.89 22.93
N SER A 132 26.34 39.18 23.14
CA SER A 132 25.55 40.24 22.44
C SER A 132 25.26 39.84 20.98
N GLY A 133 24.05 39.63 20.47
CA GLY A 133 22.71 40.08 20.85
C GLY A 133 22.05 40.66 19.59
N THR A 134 20.84 40.20 19.22
CA THR A 134 19.85 40.87 18.35
C THR A 134 18.56 40.03 18.43
N ARG A 135 17.54 40.52 19.14
CA ARG A 135 16.42 41.33 18.64
C ARG A 135 15.28 40.48 18.08
N SER A 136 14.23 40.42 18.89
CA SER A 136 12.83 40.35 18.49
C SER A 136 12.49 41.32 17.34
N GLY A 137 11.85 40.80 16.31
CA GLY A 137 10.86 41.46 15.45
C GLY A 137 9.92 40.32 15.01
N SER A 138 8.62 40.27 15.33
CA SER A 138 7.56 41.24 15.01
C SER A 138 7.73 41.77 13.59
N THR A 139 7.32 40.93 12.66
CA THR A 139 6.69 41.38 11.43
C THR A 139 5.33 40.70 11.44
N ASP A 140 4.33 41.47 11.86
CA ASP A 140 2.91 41.16 11.70
C ASP A 140 2.58 41.30 10.22
N ASP A 141 2.84 40.25 9.43
CA ASP A 141 2.19 40.07 8.14
C ASP A 141 0.87 39.36 8.40
N GLU A 142 -0.21 40.15 8.50
CA GLU A 142 -1.59 39.66 8.43
C GLU A 142 -1.85 39.08 7.03
N GLU A 143 -1.32 37.90 6.77
CA GLU A 143 -1.95 37.02 5.79
C GLU A 143 -3.25 36.54 6.44
N LYS A 144 -4.37 37.08 5.95
CA LYS A 144 -5.73 36.71 6.32
C LYS A 144 -5.91 35.21 6.04
N MET A 145 -5.49 34.38 6.99
CA MET A 145 -5.61 32.94 6.92
C MET A 145 -7.09 32.61 6.99
N GLU A 146 -7.68 32.35 5.82
CA GLU A 146 -9.06 31.90 5.68
C GLU A 146 -9.32 30.79 6.71
N VAL A 147 -10.41 30.98 7.43
CA VAL A 147 -11.02 29.94 8.23
C VAL A 147 -11.41 28.87 7.21
N VAL A 148 -10.60 27.82 7.09
CA VAL A 148 -11.03 26.62 6.37
C VAL A 148 -12.05 25.95 7.29
N GLU A 149 -13.30 26.40 7.17
CA GLU A 149 -14.43 25.58 7.58
C GLU A 149 -14.29 24.21 6.90
N PRO A 150 -14.78 23.11 7.52
CA PRO A 150 -14.87 21.83 6.83
C PRO A 150 -15.82 21.98 5.64
N SER A 151 -15.27 22.38 4.49
CA SER A 151 -16.00 22.61 3.25
C SER A 151 -16.35 21.26 2.64
N TYR A 152 -17.40 20.65 3.20
CA TYR A 152 -18.22 19.69 2.47
C TYR A 152 -19.28 20.43 1.63
N LYS A 153 -19.30 21.78 1.63
CA LYS A 153 -20.41 22.59 1.10
C LYS A 153 -20.06 23.59 0.01
N GLU A 154 -18.80 23.70 -0.42
CA GLU A 154 -18.43 24.76 -1.36
C GLU A 154 -17.44 24.29 -2.43
N GLY A 155 -17.79 23.23 -3.16
CA GLY A 155 -17.08 22.82 -4.39
C GLY A 155 -15.58 22.50 -4.25
N GLY A 156 -15.06 22.44 -3.02
CA GLY A 156 -13.68 22.16 -2.71
C GLY A 156 -13.37 20.67 -2.76
N ARG A 157 -12.13 20.33 -3.08
CA ARG A 157 -11.64 18.95 -3.05
C ARG A 157 -11.68 18.42 -1.61
N ASP A 158 -12.03 17.15 -1.46
CA ASP A 158 -12.06 16.45 -0.18
C ASP A 158 -10.70 16.59 0.56
N GLN A 159 -10.73 17.23 1.72
CA GLN A 159 -9.55 17.54 2.53
C GLN A 159 -8.86 16.28 3.06
N VAL A 160 -9.62 15.21 3.34
CA VAL A 160 -9.05 13.92 3.75
C VAL A 160 -8.28 13.32 2.58
N MET A 161 -8.88 13.34 1.38
CA MET A 161 -8.26 12.84 0.16
C MET A 161 -6.99 13.62 -0.22
N VAL A 162 -7.00 14.95 -0.06
CA VAL A 162 -5.81 15.80 -0.31
C VAL A 162 -4.68 15.41 0.63
N LYS A 163 -4.94 15.38 1.95
CA LYS A 163 -3.91 15.05 2.95
C LYS A 163 -3.41 13.62 2.80
N LEU A 164 -4.29 12.65 2.50
CA LEU A 164 -3.89 11.27 2.20
C LEU A 164 -2.95 11.23 0.99
N GLY A 165 -3.30 11.95 -0.08
CA GLY A 165 -2.45 12.07 -1.27
C GLY A 165 -1.06 12.57 -0.93
N ASP A 166 -0.96 13.69 -0.21
CA ASP A 166 0.32 14.28 0.19
C ASP A 166 1.17 13.32 1.04
N THR A 167 0.54 12.61 1.99
CA THR A 167 1.22 11.60 2.82
C THR A 167 1.71 10.41 2.00
N ILE A 168 0.92 9.94 1.04
CA ILE A 168 1.22 8.72 0.27
C ILE A 168 2.23 8.98 -0.85
N GLN A 169 2.24 10.18 -1.44
CA GLN A 169 3.10 10.55 -2.56
C GLN A 169 4.58 10.11 -2.41
N PRO A 170 5.29 10.38 -1.30
CA PRO A 170 6.70 9.98 -1.14
C PRO A 170 6.91 8.46 -1.07
N MET A 171 5.87 7.68 -0.76
CA MET A 171 5.93 6.23 -0.62
C MET A 171 5.05 5.48 -1.64
N LYS A 172 4.59 6.16 -2.69
CA LYS A 172 3.60 5.64 -3.64
C LYS A 172 3.97 4.31 -4.27
N GLU A 173 5.26 4.08 -4.52
CA GLU A 173 5.78 2.84 -5.10
C GLU A 173 5.62 1.62 -4.19
N SER A 174 5.24 1.83 -2.91
CA SER A 174 4.97 0.74 -1.97
C SER A 174 3.55 0.19 -2.08
N PHE A 175 2.66 0.87 -2.82
CA PHE A 175 1.24 0.48 -2.96
C PHE A 175 0.94 0.14 -4.41
N ILE A 176 1.19 -1.10 -4.79
CA ILE A 176 1.16 -1.56 -6.18
C ILE A 176 -0.26 -2.04 -6.52
N VAL A 177 -0.75 -1.66 -7.70
CA VAL A 177 -2.01 -2.13 -8.26
C VAL A 177 -1.73 -2.86 -9.57
N ALA A 178 -2.11 -4.12 -9.65
CA ALA A 178 -1.97 -4.95 -10.85
C ALA A 178 -3.35 -5.28 -11.43
N PHE A 179 -3.56 -4.94 -12.70
CA PHE A 179 -4.77 -5.28 -13.44
C PHE A 179 -4.65 -6.71 -13.96
N LEU A 180 -5.59 -7.56 -13.58
CA LEU A 180 -5.58 -8.98 -13.90
C LEU A 180 -6.22 -9.22 -15.27
N ASN A 181 -5.68 -10.15 -16.05
CA ASN A 181 -6.30 -10.59 -17.30
C ASN A 181 -7.47 -11.55 -17.02
N TRP A 182 -8.62 -10.97 -16.67
CA TRP A 182 -9.88 -11.68 -16.44
C TRP A 182 -10.84 -11.51 -17.63
N LYS A 183 -11.91 -12.32 -17.68
CA LYS A 183 -12.80 -12.41 -18.86
C LYS A 183 -13.43 -11.07 -19.30
N GLY A 184 -13.66 -10.14 -18.38
CA GLY A 184 -14.21 -8.81 -18.66
C GLY A 184 -13.17 -7.69 -18.53
N ALA A 185 -11.88 -8.01 -18.59
CA ALA A 185 -10.84 -6.99 -18.55
C ALA A 185 -10.98 -6.05 -19.75
N LYS A 186 -10.88 -4.74 -19.48
CA LYS A 186 -10.86 -3.73 -20.52
C LYS A 186 -9.51 -3.73 -21.24
N GLU A 187 -9.50 -3.36 -22.51
CA GLU A 187 -8.27 -3.31 -23.31
C GLU A 187 -7.23 -2.34 -22.71
N GLU A 188 -7.68 -1.22 -22.14
CA GLU A 188 -6.83 -0.23 -21.45
C GLU A 188 -6.09 -0.80 -20.23
N ASP A 189 -6.67 -1.81 -19.59
CA ASP A 189 -6.12 -2.47 -18.41
C ASP A 189 -5.22 -3.66 -18.74
N LEU A 190 -5.20 -4.08 -20.01
CA LEU A 190 -4.36 -5.16 -20.52
C LEU A 190 -3.04 -4.66 -21.13
N VAL A 191 -2.86 -3.34 -21.24
CA VAL A 191 -1.64 -2.74 -21.80
C VAL A 191 -0.43 -3.08 -20.93
N VAL A 192 0.64 -3.54 -21.58
CA VAL A 192 1.93 -3.86 -20.96
C VAL A 192 3.06 -3.03 -21.58
N PRO A 193 4.22 -2.89 -20.89
CA PRO A 193 5.40 -2.26 -21.46
C PRO A 193 5.82 -2.91 -22.79
N LYS A 194 6.45 -2.10 -23.66
CA LYS A 194 6.83 -2.51 -25.02
C LYS A 194 7.71 -3.77 -25.02
N GLU A 195 8.66 -3.83 -24.09
CA GLU A 195 9.59 -4.94 -23.93
C GLU A 195 8.85 -6.26 -23.64
N ILE A 196 7.76 -6.20 -22.89
CA ILE A 196 6.92 -7.37 -22.58
C ILE A 196 6.04 -7.75 -23.76
N ALA A 197 5.49 -6.76 -24.48
CA ALA A 197 4.72 -7.02 -25.68
C ALA A 197 5.58 -7.71 -26.76
N GLU A 198 6.81 -7.22 -26.97
CA GLU A 198 7.78 -7.83 -27.88
C GLU A 198 8.17 -9.25 -27.45
N TYR A 199 8.41 -9.45 -26.15
CA TYR A 199 8.67 -10.79 -25.59
C TYR A 199 7.53 -11.77 -25.90
N ARG A 200 6.28 -11.36 -25.65
CA ARG A 200 5.08 -12.17 -25.95
C ARG A 200 4.97 -12.49 -27.44
N ALA A 201 5.21 -11.51 -28.31
CA ALA A 201 5.15 -11.68 -29.76
C ALA A 201 6.23 -12.66 -30.27
N LYS A 202 7.44 -12.58 -29.72
CA LYS A 202 8.52 -13.52 -30.02
C LYS A 202 8.19 -14.94 -29.55
N ALA A 203 7.72 -15.09 -28.32
CA ALA A 203 7.32 -16.39 -27.76
C ALA A 203 6.21 -17.06 -28.59
N LYS A 204 5.21 -16.29 -29.05
CA LYS A 204 4.16 -16.80 -29.96
C LYS A 204 4.74 -17.32 -31.27
N LYS A 205 5.64 -16.57 -31.92
CA LYS A 205 6.30 -16.99 -33.16
C LYS A 205 7.10 -18.29 -32.99
N GLU A 206 7.80 -18.43 -31.86
CA GLU A 206 8.59 -19.62 -31.54
C GLU A 206 7.73 -20.84 -31.20
N SER A 207 6.57 -20.64 -30.58
CA SER A 207 5.64 -21.71 -30.22
C SER A 207 4.80 -22.26 -31.39
N GLY A 208 4.77 -21.57 -32.53
CA GLY A 208 3.95 -21.95 -33.69
C GLY A 208 2.44 -21.83 -33.46
N GLU A 209 1.98 -21.23 -32.35
CA GLU A 209 0.57 -20.95 -32.12
C GLU A 209 0.09 -19.78 -32.99
N SER A 210 -0.67 -20.11 -34.04
CA SER A 210 -1.54 -19.16 -34.74
C SER A 210 -2.60 -18.62 -33.76
N GLU A 211 -2.99 -17.34 -33.92
CA GLU A 211 -4.07 -16.70 -33.15
C GLU A 211 -5.29 -17.62 -33.00
N LYS A 212 -5.45 -18.21 -31.83
CA LYS A 212 -6.73 -18.77 -31.41
C LYS A 212 -7.50 -17.67 -30.72
N ASN A 213 -8.70 -17.41 -31.23
CA ASN A 213 -9.65 -16.47 -30.65
C ASN A 213 -9.84 -16.75 -29.13
N PRO A 214 -9.95 -15.71 -28.28
CA PRO A 214 -10.15 -15.87 -26.84
C PRO A 214 -11.44 -16.58 -26.42
N SER A 215 -12.29 -16.95 -27.38
CA SER A 215 -13.59 -17.60 -27.15
C SER A 215 -13.55 -19.13 -27.07
N GLU A 216 -12.46 -19.80 -27.45
CA GLU A 216 -12.45 -21.27 -27.55
C GLU A 216 -11.66 -22.02 -26.46
N GLU A 217 -10.75 -21.39 -25.72
CA GLU A 217 -10.02 -22.11 -24.64
C GLU A 217 -10.87 -22.39 -23.39
N ALA A 218 -12.04 -21.75 -23.24
CA ALA A 218 -12.95 -22.06 -22.14
C ALA A 218 -13.73 -23.38 -22.33
N SER A 219 -13.70 -24.01 -23.51
CA SER A 219 -14.41 -25.27 -23.77
C SER A 219 -13.49 -26.50 -23.85
N SER A 220 -12.16 -26.32 -23.83
CA SER A 220 -11.19 -27.42 -23.84
C SER A 220 -10.51 -27.63 -22.48
N SER A 221 -11.25 -27.47 -21.38
CA SER A 221 -10.91 -28.20 -20.15
C SER A 221 -11.43 -29.62 -20.32
N ARG A 222 -10.56 -30.47 -20.86
CA ARG A 222 -10.67 -31.92 -20.94
C ARG A 222 -11.28 -32.45 -19.64
N THR A 223 -12.57 -32.76 -19.64
CA THR A 223 -13.19 -33.60 -18.63
C THR A 223 -12.45 -34.94 -18.70
N LYS A 224 -11.58 -35.21 -17.72
CA LYS A 224 -11.16 -36.58 -17.44
C LYS A 224 -12.43 -37.31 -17.03
N SER A 225 -13.10 -37.93 -18.00
CA SER A 225 -14.17 -38.88 -17.79
C SER A 225 -13.67 -39.92 -16.77
N ARG A 226 -14.20 -39.86 -15.54
CA ARG A 226 -14.00 -40.91 -14.56
C ARG A 226 -14.62 -42.17 -15.16
N LYS A 227 -13.80 -43.20 -15.43
CA LYS A 227 -14.30 -44.50 -15.90
C LYS A 227 -15.33 -45.03 -14.89
N ARG A 228 -16.58 -45.14 -15.34
CA ARG A 228 -17.68 -45.80 -14.63
C ARG A 228 -17.64 -47.29 -14.91
N ASP A 229 -18.12 -48.10 -13.98
CA ASP A 229 -18.34 -49.53 -14.23
C ASP A 229 -19.61 -49.76 -15.10
N ALA A 230 -19.88 -51.01 -15.46
CA ALA A 230 -21.02 -51.40 -16.29
C ALA A 230 -22.39 -51.03 -15.67
N ASN A 231 -22.42 -50.68 -14.38
CA ASN A 231 -23.62 -50.30 -13.64
C ASN A 231 -23.69 -48.79 -13.36
N GLY A 232 -22.79 -47.99 -13.95
CA GLY A 232 -22.84 -46.53 -13.89
C GLY A 232 -22.22 -45.89 -12.64
N ASN A 233 -21.61 -46.67 -11.74
CA ASN A 233 -21.02 -46.13 -10.51
C ASN A 233 -19.57 -45.63 -10.71
N PRO A 234 -19.13 -44.58 -9.98
CA PRO A 234 -17.75 -44.09 -10.04
C PRO A 234 -16.79 -45.10 -9.40
N ARG A 235 -15.78 -45.58 -10.15
CA ARG A 235 -14.73 -46.43 -9.58
C ARG A 235 -13.86 -45.63 -8.61
N THR A 236 -13.90 -45.96 -7.32
CA THR A 236 -12.94 -45.48 -6.33
C THR A 236 -11.60 -46.21 -6.50
N ALA A 237 -10.50 -45.50 -6.62
CA ALA A 237 -9.17 -46.11 -6.61
C ALA A 237 -8.91 -46.68 -5.19
N SER A 238 -8.80 -48.00 -5.08
CA SER A 238 -8.32 -48.66 -3.87
C SER A 238 -6.82 -48.41 -3.73
N PHE A 239 -6.42 -47.83 -2.60
CA PHE A 239 -5.01 -47.64 -2.23
C PHE A 239 -4.44 -49.00 -1.80
N ASP A 240 -3.47 -49.52 -2.56
CA ASP A 240 -2.72 -50.72 -2.22
C ASP A 240 -1.57 -50.35 -1.28
N SER A 241 -1.63 -50.82 -0.04
CA SER A 241 -0.66 -50.50 1.01
C SER A 241 0.66 -51.28 0.89
N SER A 242 0.87 -52.05 -0.19
CA SER A 242 2.06 -52.88 -0.35
C SER A 242 3.31 -52.13 -0.85
N SER A 243 3.19 -50.85 -1.23
CA SER A 243 4.27 -50.13 -1.92
C SER A 243 5.12 -49.19 -1.04
N ILE A 244 5.00 -49.25 0.29
CA ILE A 244 5.86 -48.51 1.23
C ILE A 244 6.75 -49.50 1.98
N LYS A 245 7.84 -49.97 1.36
CA LYS A 245 8.90 -50.70 2.08
C LYS A 245 10.33 -50.27 1.79
N ASP A 246 10.60 -49.40 0.82
CA ASP A 246 11.99 -49.07 0.48
C ASP A 246 12.30 -47.57 0.66
N LEU A 247 12.33 -47.12 1.91
CA LEU A 247 13.03 -45.90 2.34
C LEU A 247 13.25 -45.94 3.86
N VAL A 248 14.30 -46.67 4.26
CA VAL A 248 15.07 -46.44 5.50
C VAL A 248 16.52 -46.27 5.08
#